data_AF-A0A0Q9KAR5-F1
#
_entry.id   AF-A0A0Q9KAR5-F1
#
_cell.length_a   1.000
_cell.length_b   1.000
_cell.length_c   1.000
_cell.angle_alpha   90.00
_cell.angle_beta   90.00
_cell.angle_gamma   90.00
#
_symmetry.space_group_name_H-M   'P 1'
#
loop_
_entity.id
_entity.type
_entity.pdbx_description
1 polymer ?
#
loop_
_entity_poly.entity_id
_entity_poly.type
_entity_poly.pdbx_seq_one_letter_code
_entity_poly.pdbx_strand_id
1 'polypeptide(L)' 'MWKSSFISGLGLIALSGILYTVERFIAVFKWISEAVPIKINGSGQYPSEPNMPGVFDNIFVGIFLILGLVLIIIG' A
#
# COMPACT_ATOMS: atom_id res chain seq x y z
N MET A 1 12.96 -24.86 13.25
CA MET A 1 13.39 -23.68 12.50
C MET A 1 12.49 -23.43 11.30
N TRP A 2 12.34 -24.37 10.36
CA TRP A 2 11.41 -24.34 9.20
C TRP A 2 10.01 -23.73 9.49
N LYS A 3 9.23 -24.31 10.41
CA LYS A 3 7.91 -23.79 10.81
C LYS A 3 7.90 -22.31 11.25
N SER A 4 8.97 -21.84 11.89
CA SER A 4 9.09 -20.44 12.32
C SER A 4 9.34 -19.53 11.13
N SER A 5 10.21 -19.92 10.19
CA SER A 5 10.49 -19.17 8.96
C SER A 5 9.24 -19.04 8.10
N PHE A 6 8.46 -20.13 7.94
CA PHE A 6 7.21 -20.10 7.18
C PHE A 6 6.17 -19.14 7.79
N ILE A 7 5.95 -19.20 9.12
CA ILE A 7 5.00 -18.32 9.82
C ILE A 7 5.45 -16.85 9.73
N SER A 8 6.74 -16.58 9.94
CA SER A 8 7.29 -15.22 9.80
C SER A 8 7.17 -14.71 8.36
N GLY A 9 7.39 -15.56 7.36
CA GLY A 9 7.24 -15.22 5.95
C GLY A 9 5.80 -14.81 5.60
N LEU A 10 4.82 -15.60 6.04
CA LEU A 10 3.39 -15.25 5.90
C LEU A 10 3.04 -13.93 6.59
N GLY A 11 3.57 -13.70 7.80
CA GLY A 11 3.37 -12.46 8.54
C GLY A 11 3.89 -11.23 7.78
N LEU A 12 5.08 -11.33 7.18
CA LEU A 12 5.66 -10.24 6.39
C LEU A 12 4.86 -9.96 5.12
N ILE A 13 4.39 -11.00 4.41
CA ILE A 13 3.53 -10.82 3.22
C ILE A 13 2.20 -10.17 3.62
N ALA A 14 1.58 -10.61 4.72
CA ALA A 14 0.35 -10.01 5.21
C ALA A 14 0.54 -8.53 5.57
N LEU A 15 1.61 -8.19 6.29
CA LEU A 15 1.95 -6.80 6.63
C LEU A 15 2.21 -5.95 5.39
N SER A 16 2.92 -6.48 4.39
CA SER A 16 3.11 -5.82 3.10
C SER A 16 1.77 -5.51 2.43
N GLY A 17 0.85 -6.47 2.40
CA GLY A 17 -0.47 -6.28 1.79
C GLY A 17 -1.33 -5.25 2.53
N ILE A 18 -1.28 -5.25 3.87
CA ILE A 18 -1.97 -4.27 4.70
C ILE A 18 -1.43 -2.87 4.44
N LEU A 19 -0.10 -2.68 4.48
CA LEU A 19 0.53 -1.39 4.21
C LEU A 19 0.15 -0.87 2.83
N TYR A 20 0.29 -1.70 1.79
CA TYR A 20 -0.09 -1.33 0.43
C TYR A 20 -1.56 -0.89 0.30
N THR A 21 -2.46 -1.60 0.98
CA THR A 21 -3.90 -1.28 0.98
C THR A 21 -4.17 0.04 1.70
N VAL A 22 -3.54 0.26 2.85
CA VAL A 22 -3.68 1.49 3.64
C VAL A 22 -3.18 2.71 2.84
N GLU A 23 -2.06 2.58 2.15
CA GLU A 23 -1.53 3.66 1.32
C GLU A 23 -2.47 4.06 0.18
N ARG A 24 -3.05 3.07 -0.51
CA ARG A 24 -4.06 3.35 -1.55
C ARG A 24 -5.33 3.95 -0.97
N PHE A 25 -5.74 3.51 0.23
CA PHE A 25 -6.87 4.11 0.94
C PHE A 25 -6.61 5.58 1.29
N ILE A 26 -5.43 5.91 1.81
CA ILE A 26 -5.03 7.29 2.11
C ILE A 26 -4.98 8.14 0.83
N ALA A 27 -4.45 7.60 -0.27
CA ALA A 27 -4.39 8.31 -1.55
C ALA A 27 -5.80 8.68 -2.07
N VAL A 28 -6.76 7.75 -1.95
CA VAL A 28 -8.18 8.02 -2.28
C VAL A 28 -8.77 9.06 -1.34
N PHE A 29 -8.53 8.92 -0.03
CA PHE A 29 -9.05 9.88 0.95
C PHE A 29 -8.54 11.30 0.70
N LYS A 30 -7.25 11.44 0.42
CA LYS A 30 -6.61 12.71 0.05
C LYS A 30 -7.25 13.29 -1.21
N TRP A 31 -7.38 12.49 -2.26
CA TRP A 31 -8.02 12.91 -3.50
C TRP A 31 -9.46 13.40 -3.29
N ILE A 32 -10.28 12.68 -2.51
CA ILE A 32 -11.65 13.12 -2.17
C ILE A 32 -11.62 14.46 -1.43
N SER A 33 -10.72 14.60 -0.45
CA SER A 33 -10.61 15.82 0.35
C SER A 33 -10.22 17.06 -0.46
N GLU A 34 -9.45 16.88 -1.55
CA GLU A 34 -9.06 17.94 -2.47
C GLU A 34 -10.17 18.21 -3.51
N ALA A 35 -10.79 17.16 -4.04
CA ALA A 35 -11.77 17.27 -5.13
C ALA A 35 -13.14 17.81 -4.65
N VAL A 36 -13.62 17.39 -3.48
CA VAL A 36 -14.97 17.75 -2.99
C VAL A 36 -15.14 19.26 -2.80
N PRO A 37 -14.24 20.00 -2.12
CA PRO A 37 -14.37 21.44 -1.96
C PRO A 37 -14.37 22.20 -3.30
N ILE A 38 -13.56 21.75 -4.26
CA ILE A 38 -13.47 22.38 -5.60
C ILE A 38 -14.77 22.14 -6.39
N LYS A 39 -15.32 20.91 -6.32
CA LYS A 39 -16.62 20.60 -6.94
C LYS A 39 -17.77 21.43 -6.35
N ILE A 40 -17.74 21.71 -5.05
CA ILE A 40 -18.76 22.51 -4.36
C ILE A 40 -18.61 24.00 -4.70
N ASN A 41 -17.37 24.52 -4.73
CA ASN A 41 -17.10 25.95 -4.99
C ASN A 41 -17.18 26.34 -6.48
N GLY A 42 -17.30 25.37 -7.39
CA GLY A 42 -17.45 25.61 -8.83
C GLY A 42 -16.25 26.28 -9.51
N SER A 43 -15.11 26.39 -8.81
CA SER A 43 -13.90 27.04 -9.30
C SER A 43 -12.66 26.30 -8.81
N GLY A 44 -11.82 25.87 -9.75
CA GLY A 44 -10.57 25.14 -9.49
C GLY A 44 -10.35 23.97 -10.45
N GLN A 45 -9.13 23.46 -10.46
CA GLN A 45 -8.74 22.24 -11.18
C GLN A 45 -8.42 21.17 -10.14
N TYR A 46 -8.96 19.97 -10.32
CA TYR A 46 -8.62 18.80 -9.52
C TYR A 46 -8.31 17.62 -10.44
N PRO A 47 -7.38 16.75 -10.07
CA PRO A 47 -7.10 15.56 -10.87
C PRO A 47 -8.37 14.69 -10.96
N SER A 48 -8.65 14.15 -12.15
CA SER A 48 -9.81 13.28 -12.38
C SER A 48 -9.70 11.96 -11.62
N GLU A 49 -8.48 11.54 -11.28
CA GLU A 49 -8.17 10.27 -10.66
C GLU A 49 -7.20 10.44 -9.48
N PRO A 50 -7.31 9.62 -8.43
CA PRO A 50 -6.33 9.60 -7.35
C PRO A 50 -4.98 9.06 -7.85
N ASN A 51 -3.89 9.70 -7.43
CA ASN A 51 -2.54 9.16 -7.69
C ASN A 51 -2.31 7.93 -6.80
N MET A 52 -2.51 6.74 -7.35
CA MET A 52 -2.43 5.50 -6.60
C MET A 52 -0.98 5.01 -6.51
N PRO A 53 -0.42 4.83 -5.30
CA PRO A 53 0.93 4.33 -5.15
C PRO A 53 1.07 2.90 -5.69
N GLY A 54 2.18 2.65 -6.39
CA GLY A 54 2.64 1.34 -6.82
C GLY A 54 3.23 0.53 -5.67
N VAL A 55 3.43 -0.77 -5.90
CA VAL A 55 3.92 -1.73 -4.89
C VAL A 55 5.33 -1.39 -4.40
N PHE A 56 6.13 -0.72 -5.23
CA PHE A 56 7.52 -0.37 -4.94
C PHE A 56 7.74 1.11 -4.64
N ASP A 57 6.66 1.91 -4.57
CA ASP A 57 6.76 3.32 -4.18
C ASP A 57 7.03 3.47 -2.68
N ASN A 58 6.63 2.47 -1.89
CA ASN A 58 7.03 2.32 -0.49
C ASN A 58 8.06 1.19 -0.34
N ILE A 59 9.25 1.56 0.11
CA ILE A 59 10.36 0.63 0.33
C ILE A 59 10.00 -0.48 1.34
N PHE A 60 9.16 -0.20 2.34
CA PHE A 60 8.73 -1.19 3.33
C PHE A 60 7.78 -2.23 2.74
N VAL A 61 6.87 -1.82 1.85
CA VAL A 61 6.00 -2.76 1.13
C VAL A 61 6.85 -3.71 0.29
N GLY A 62 7.79 -3.18 -0.49
CA GLY A 62 8.70 -3.98 -1.30
C GLY A 62 9.58 -4.93 -0.46
N ILE A 63 10.22 -4.43 0.60
CA ILE A 63 11.10 -5.22 1.46
C ILE A 63 10.34 -6.34 2.17
N PHE A 64 9.16 -6.05 2.75
CA PHE A 64 8.38 -7.07 3.45
C PHE A 64 7.84 -8.14 2.50
N LEU A 65 7.45 -7.76 1.29
CA LEU A 65 7.06 -8.73 0.26
C LEU A 65 8.23 -9.64 -0.10
N ILE A 66 9.40 -9.07 -0.42
CA ILE A 66 10.58 -9.83 -0.84
C ILE A 66 11.09 -10.74 0.29
N LEU A 67 11.28 -10.21 1.50
CA LEU A 67 11.72 -10.99 2.66
C LEU A 67 10.70 -12.07 3.03
N GLY A 68 9.40 -11.75 2.94
CA GLY A 68 8.34 -12.72 3.17
C GLY A 68 8.39 -13.89 2.19
N LEU A 69 8.55 -13.61 0.90
CA LEU A 69 8.72 -14.63 -0.13
C LEU A 69 9.98 -15.47 0.08
N VAL A 70 11.12 -14.84 0.37
CA VAL A 70 12.39 -15.53 0.65
C VAL A 70 12.25 -16.48 1.84
N LEU A 71 11.59 -16.04 2.92
CA LEU A 71 11.37 -16.87 4.10
C LEU A 71 10.42 -18.04 3.86
N ILE A 72 9.44 -17.91 2.95
CA ILE A 72 8.58 -19.03 2.55
C ILE A 72 9.33 -20.04 1.68
N ILE A 73 10.24 -19.58 0.81
CA ILE A 73 11.04 -20.47 -0.06
C ILE A 73 12.09 -21.25 0.75
N ILE A 74 12.69 -20.62 1.75
CA ILE A 74 13.76 -21.20 2.58
C ILE A 74 13.20 -21.94 3.82
N GLY A 75 11.97 -21.65 4.23
CA GLY A 75 11.33 -22.10 5.48
C GLY A 75 10.35 -23.24 5.32
#